data_AF-A0A1H1FET9-F1
#
_entry.id   AF-A0A1H1FET9-F1
#
_cell.length_a   1.000
_cell.length_b   1.000
_cell.length_c   1.000
_cell.angle_alpha   90.00
_cell.angle_beta   90.00
_cell.angle_gamma   90.00
#
_symmetry.space_group_name_H-M   'P 1'
#
loop_
_entity.id
_entity.type
_entity.pdbx_description
1 polymer ?
#
loop_
_entity_poly.entity_id
_entity_poly.type
_entity_poly.pdbx_seq_one_letter_code
_entity_poly.pdbx_strand_id
1 'polypeptide(L)' 'MTSPTQTGLSAIDPVWWSEVDAWTWRAMSGAALIGTVTLESQYVLRLADGDLAGVHTSLESAKSQMDAWVRWQFRAPLS' A
#
# COMPACT_ATOMS: atom_id res chain seq x y z
N MET A 1 11.78 -0.95 -23.76
CA MET A 1 11.22 -1.32 -22.46
C MET A 1 10.92 -0.03 -21.70
N THR A 2 9.66 0.37 -21.63
CA THR A 2 9.22 1.56 -20.90
C THR A 2 9.00 1.17 -19.44
N SER A 3 9.89 1.62 -18.55
CA SER A 3 9.68 1.53 -17.10
C SER A 3 8.39 2.27 -16.72
N PRO A 4 7.48 1.71 -15.90
CA PRO A 4 6.39 2.49 -15.37
C PRO A 4 6.97 3.62 -14.53
N THR A 5 6.53 4.85 -14.82
CA THR A 5 6.93 6.05 -14.10
C THR A 5 6.46 5.93 -12.65
N GLN A 6 7.35 5.50 -11.76
CA GLN A 6 7.15 5.53 -10.32
C GLN A 6 7.23 6.98 -9.86
N THR A 7 6.17 7.74 -10.11
CA THR A 7 6.06 9.13 -9.70
C THR A 7 5.98 9.20 -8.18
N GLY A 8 7.12 9.53 -7.55
CA GLY A 8 7.14 10.23 -6.26
C GLY A 8 6.82 9.42 -5.01
N LEU A 9 7.40 8.24 -4.85
CA LEU A 9 7.55 7.66 -3.51
C LEU A 9 8.76 8.27 -2.83
N SER A 10 8.58 9.35 -2.06
CA SER A 10 9.65 9.85 -1.21
C SER A 10 9.75 8.94 0.01
N ALA A 11 10.97 8.49 0.34
CA ALA A 11 11.25 7.62 1.51
C ALA A 11 10.84 8.20 2.87
N ILE A 12 10.38 9.44 2.89
CA ILE A 12 10.04 10.25 4.06
C ILE A 12 8.55 10.60 4.14
N ASP A 13 7.77 10.36 3.08
CA ASP A 13 6.35 10.67 3.11
C ASP A 13 5.58 9.59 3.92
N PRO A 14 4.86 9.97 4.99
CA PRO A 14 4.13 9.01 5.80
C PRO A 14 3.03 8.33 4.98
N VAL A 15 2.79 7.05 5.27
CA VAL A 15 1.63 6.36 4.72
C VAL A 15 0.37 6.96 5.33
N TRP A 16 -0.55 7.37 4.47
CA TRP A 16 -1.88 7.79 4.87
C TRP A 16 -2.93 6.92 4.16
N TRP A 17 -4.05 6.73 4.84
CA TRP A 17 -5.12 5.87 4.37
C TRP A 17 -6.32 6.72 3.97
N SER A 18 -6.82 6.49 2.75
CA SER A 18 -8.04 7.09 2.24
C SER A 18 -9.11 6.04 2.10
N GLU A 19 -10.28 6.28 2.68
CA GLU A 19 -11.47 5.50 2.38
C GLU A 19 -12.08 6.02 1.07
N VAL A 20 -12.17 5.15 0.07
CA VAL A 20 -12.78 5.46 -1.23
C VAL A 20 -14.29 5.21 -1.17
N ASP A 21 -14.65 4.10 -0.55
CA ASP A 21 -16.02 3.65 -0.29
C ASP A 21 -16.01 2.67 0.89
N ALA A 22 -17.20 2.18 1.27
CA ALA A 22 -17.39 1.29 2.41
C ALA A 22 -16.62 -0.04 2.33
N TRP A 23 -16.11 -0.40 1.15
CA TRP A 23 -15.43 -1.67 0.90
C TRP A 23 -13.98 -1.48 0.45
N THR A 24 -13.53 -0.24 0.23
CA THR A 24 -12.24 0.01 -0.42
C THR A 24 -11.46 1.12 0.28
N TRP A 25 -10.22 0.79 0.65
CA TRP A 25 -9.26 1.71 1.25
C TRP A 25 -7.99 1.76 0.43
N ARG A 26 -7.42 2.95 0.26
CA ARG A 26 -6.17 3.17 -0.46
C ARG A 26 -5.08 3.59 0.51
N ALA A 27 -3.93 2.93 0.40
CA ALA A 27 -2.69 3.36 1.03
C ALA A 27 -1.96 4.29 0.07
N MET A 28 -1.64 5.49 0.55
CA MET A 28 -0.98 6.54 -0.23
C MET A 28 0.28 6.99 0.50
N SER A 29 1.33 7.37 -0.22
CA SER A 29 2.49 8.09 0.31
C SER A 29 2.72 9.30 -0.58
N GLY A 30 2.63 10.50 -0.02
CA GLY A 30 2.54 11.72 -0.82
C GLY A 30 1.38 11.62 -1.83
N ALA A 31 1.68 11.79 -3.11
CA ALA A 31 0.72 11.66 -4.22
C ALA A 31 0.68 10.25 -4.85
N ALA A 32 1.52 9.32 -4.38
CA ALA A 32 1.63 7.98 -4.96
C ALA A 32 0.71 6.98 -4.26
N LEU A 33 -0.01 6.18 -5.07
CA LEU A 33 -0.73 5.00 -4.58
C LEU A 33 0.27 3.89 -4.29
N ILE A 34 0.23 3.35 -3.07
CA ILE A 34 1.03 2.20 -2.65
C ILE A 34 0.29 0.89 -2.91
N GLY A 35 -1.00 0.91 -2.61
CA GLY A 35 -1.84 -0.27 -2.70
C GLY A 35 -3.23 -0.02 -2.17
N THR A 36 -4.04 -1.06 -2.24
CA THR A 36 -5.47 -1.02 -1.94
C THR A 36 -5.85 -2.20 -1.06
N VAL A 37 -6.69 -1.94 -0.06
CA VAL A 37 -7.44 -2.98 0.64
C VAL A 37 -8.87 -2.97 0.10
N THR A 38 -9.36 -4.13 -0.34
CA THR A 38 -10.76 -4.31 -0.68
C THR A 38 -11.38 -5.36 0.25
N LEU A 39 -12.57 -5.08 0.76
CA LEU A 39 -13.36 -6.03 1.52
C LEU A 39 -14.27 -6.80 0.57
N GLU A 40 -13.92 -8.05 0.31
CA GLU A 40 -14.74 -9.02 -0.42
C GLU A 40 -15.36 -10.01 0.59
N SER A 41 -14.90 -11.26 0.60
CA SER A 41 -15.15 -12.18 1.72
C SER A 41 -14.19 -11.96 2.91
N GLN A 42 -13.04 -11.35 2.62
CA GLN A 42 -11.97 -10.99 3.56
C GLN A 42 -11.34 -9.68 3.09
N TYR A 43 -10.45 -9.10 3.90
CA TYR A 43 -9.70 -7.91 3.54
C TYR A 43 -8.51 -8.31 2.66
N VAL A 44 -8.63 -8.04 1.36
CA VAL A 44 -7.63 -8.37 0.35
C VAL A 44 -6.73 -7.17 0.14
N LEU A 45 -5.44 -7.31 0.44
CA LEU A 45 -4.42 -6.30 0.20
C LEU A 45 -3.74 -6.54 -1.14
N ARG A 46 -3.81 -5.54 -2.02
CA ARG A 46 -3.10 -5.50 -3.30
C ARG A 46 -2.14 -4.33 -3.35
N LEU A 47 -0.98 -4.54 -3.95
CA LEU A 47 -0.03 -3.46 -4.25
C LEU A 47 -0.50 -2.67 -5.47
N ALA A 48 0.09 -1.50 -5.71
CA ALA A 48 -0.29 -0.61 -6.82
C ALA A 48 -0.06 -1.21 -8.22
N ASP A 49 0.82 -2.20 -8.34
CA ASP A 49 1.02 -3.01 -9.54
C ASP A 49 -0.07 -4.07 -9.76
N GLY A 50 -0.96 -4.25 -8.78
CA GLY A 50 -2.05 -5.22 -8.78
C GLY A 50 -1.72 -6.54 -8.10
N ASP A 51 -0.47 -6.74 -7.65
CA ASP A 51 -0.02 -7.98 -7.02
C ASP A 51 -0.71 -8.18 -5.67
N LEU A 52 -1.13 -9.43 -5.43
CA LEU A 52 -1.72 -9.82 -4.16
C LEU A 52 -0.63 -9.87 -3.09
N ALA A 53 -0.67 -8.91 -2.17
CA ALA A 53 0.24 -8.86 -1.03
C ALA A 53 -0.28 -9.69 0.16
N GLY A 54 -1.59 -9.83 0.35
CA GLY A 54 -2.13 -10.59 1.47
C GLY A 54 -3.65 -10.64 1.56
N VAL A 55 -4.16 -11.54 2.39
CA VAL A 55 -5.58 -11.67 2.73
C VAL A 55 -5.70 -11.73 4.25
N HIS A 56 -6.58 -10.91 4.82
CA HIS A 56 -6.70 -10.72 6.26
C HIS A 56 -8.15 -10.77 6.73
N THR A 57 -8.35 -11.14 7.99
CA THR A 57 -9.68 -11.15 8.62
C THR A 57 -10.09 -9.77 9.15
N SER A 58 -9.17 -8.80 9.22
CA SER A 58 -9.46 -7.43 9.65
C SER A 58 -8.72 -6.41 8.77
N LEU A 59 -9.34 -5.22 8.65
CA LEU A 59 -8.73 -4.08 7.97
C LEU A 59 -7.42 -3.67 8.64
N GLU A 60 -7.36 -3.67 9.97
CA GLU A 60 -6.19 -3.26 10.73
C GLU A 60 -4.97 -4.15 10.48
N SER A 61 -5.16 -5.46 10.34
CA SER A 61 -4.08 -6.37 9.97
C SER A 61 -3.57 -6.10 8.56
N ALA A 62 -4.47 -5.88 7.60
CA ALA A 62 -4.08 -5.53 6.23
C ALA A 62 -3.31 -4.20 6.19
N LYS A 63 -3.78 -3.18 6.93
CA LYS A 63 -3.10 -1.89 7.05
C LYS A 63 -1.72 -2.04 7.67
N SER A 64 -1.61 -2.81 8.76
CA SER A 64 -0.34 -3.04 9.46
C SER A 64 0.71 -3.74 8.59
N GLN A 65 0.30 -4.74 7.78
CA GLN A 65 1.21 -5.39 6.83
C GLN A 65 1.74 -4.37 5.80
N MET A 66 0.87 -3.54 5.23
CA MET A 66 1.25 -2.52 4.25
C MET A 66 2.19 -1.48 4.86
N ASP A 67 1.89 -0.98 6.07
CA ASP A 67 2.76 -0.07 6.81
C ASP A 67 4.16 -0.67 7.04
N ALA A 68 4.22 -1.95 7.42
CA ALA A 68 5.48 -2.66 7.60
C ALA A 68 6.26 -2.83 6.27
N TRP A 69 5.57 -3.16 5.18
CA TRP A 69 6.17 -3.30 3.85
C TRP A 69 6.77 -1.98 3.37
N VAL A 70 6.02 -0.88 3.49
CA VAL A 70 6.51 0.46 3.16
C VAL A 70 7.76 0.79 3.98
N ARG A 71 7.71 0.58 5.30
CA ARG A 71 8.88 0.82 6.17
C ARG A 71 10.09 -0.01 5.75
N TRP A 72 9.89 -1.25 5.31
CA TRP A 72 10.98 -2.11 4.86
C TRP A 72 11.61 -1.60 3.55
N GLN A 73 10.77 -1.23 2.57
CA GLN A 73 11.24 -0.71 1.28
C GLN A 73 12.03 0.59 1.39
N PHE A 74 11.61 1.50 2.30
CA PHE A 74 12.26 2.79 2.49
C PHE A 74 13.34 2.82 3.58
N ARG A 75 13.51 1.73 4.35
CA ARG A 75 14.64 1.55 5.28
C ARG A 75 15.82 0.78 4.68
N ALA A 76 15.80 0.44 3.38
CA ALA A 76 17.00 -0.09 2.73
C ALA A 76 18.11 0.98 2.76
N PRO A 77 19.28 0.69 3.37
CA PRO A 77 20.31 1.70 3.59
C PRO A 77 20.89 2.17 2.26
N LEU A 78 21.05 3.49 2.13
CA LEU A 78 22.02 4.08 1.21
C LEU A 78 23.38 3.43 1.53
N SER A 79 23.82 2.52 0.67
CA SER A 79 25.19 1.96 0.69
C SER A 79 26.08 2.76 -0.23
#